data_AF-A0A7C6U6J2-F1
#
_entry.id   AF-A0A7C6U6J2-F1
#
_cell.length_a   1.000
_cell.length_b   1.000
_cell.length_c   1.000
_cell.angle_alpha   90.00
_cell.angle_beta   90.00
_cell.angle_gamma   90.00
#
_symmetry.space_group_name_H-M   'P 1'
#
loop_
_entity.id
_entity.type
_entity.pdbx_description
1 polymer ?
#
loop_
_entity_poly.entity_id
_entity_poly.type
_entity_poly.pdbx_seq_one_letter_code
_entity_poly.pdbx_strand_id
1 'polypeptide(L)'
;DHLLTELDVLPRGDREGRIDPGMPLTSSWQGLLPPVDGFTAVEDIPAQVLLDLAESGRDAARESAGPAGLPPSLLDQEALTVGADTDAPVGVDMRTVFSAVMCGFVPERAGRAPDGEPVRVSTRGPWVRLDARFGTVFRRPDALTLDPVR
;
A
#
# COMPACT_ATOMS: atom_id res chain seq x y z
N ASP A 1 14.14 15.04 5.58
CA ASP A 1 14.72 14.00 6.44
C ASP A 1 14.09 13.77 7.81
N HIS A 2 13.39 14.72 8.44
CA HIS A 2 12.71 14.45 9.72
C HIS A 2 11.44 13.58 9.57
N LEU A 3 10.71 13.68 8.46
CA LEU A 3 9.45 12.94 8.25
C LEU A 3 9.63 11.42 8.04
N LEU A 4 10.79 10.97 7.55
CA LEU A 4 11.08 9.54 7.40
C LEU A 4 11.65 8.93 8.69
N THR A 5 12.26 9.75 9.55
CA THR A 5 12.69 9.32 10.90
C THR A 5 11.49 9.14 11.82
N GLU A 6 10.46 9.97 11.69
CA GLU A 6 9.21 9.85 12.48
C GLU A 6 8.39 8.59 12.14
N LEU A 7 8.45 8.09 10.90
CA LEU A 7 7.82 6.81 10.52
C LEU A 7 8.58 5.59 11.08
N ASP A 8 9.85 5.75 11.48
CA ASP A 8 10.65 4.74 12.17
C ASP A 8 10.29 4.64 13.67
N VAL A 9 9.36 5.48 14.14
CA VAL A 9 8.90 5.56 15.53
C VAL A 9 7.38 5.39 15.65
N LEU A 10 6.75 4.52 14.85
CA LEU A 10 5.51 3.91 15.36
C LEU A 10 5.90 3.22 16.69
N PRO A 11 5.40 3.68 17.85
CA PRO A 11 5.73 3.04 19.11
C PRO A 11 5.29 1.58 18.97
N ARG A 12 6.17 0.64 19.31
CA ARG A 12 5.97 -0.82 19.15
C ARG A 12 4.87 -1.39 20.07
N GLY A 13 3.86 -0.61 20.40
CA GLY A 13 2.89 -0.85 21.45
C GLY A 13 3.48 -0.69 22.85
N ASP A 14 2.68 -0.99 23.86
CA ASP A 14 3.13 -1.18 25.24
C ASP A 14 4.04 -2.41 25.38
N ARG A 15 4.39 -2.79 26.61
CA ARG A 15 5.28 -3.95 26.86
C ARG A 15 4.64 -5.27 26.41
N GLU A 16 3.33 -5.26 26.22
CA GLU A 16 2.48 -6.34 25.73
C GLU A 16 2.21 -6.23 24.22
N GLY A 17 2.74 -5.22 23.54
CA GLY A 17 2.60 -5.00 22.10
C GLY A 17 1.27 -4.35 21.69
N ARG A 18 0.52 -3.75 22.62
CA ARG A 18 -0.75 -3.07 22.31
C ARG A 18 -0.50 -1.64 21.87
N ILE A 19 -1.08 -1.27 20.74
CA ILE A 19 -1.01 0.10 20.21
C ILE A 19 -2.31 0.81 20.59
N ASP A 20 -2.22 1.97 21.24
CA ASP A 20 -3.36 2.88 21.43
C ASP A 20 -3.57 3.67 20.12
N PRO A 21 -4.67 3.44 19.38
CA PRO A 21 -4.94 4.16 18.14
C PRO A 21 -5.43 5.60 18.38
N GLY A 22 -5.62 6.02 19.63
CA GLY A 22 -6.18 7.32 19.99
C GLY A 22 -7.71 7.38 19.82
N MET A 23 -8.24 8.60 19.82
CA MET A 23 -9.68 8.85 19.66
C MET A 23 -10.17 8.44 18.26
N PRO A 24 -11.28 7.70 18.12
CA PRO A 24 -11.88 7.42 16.82
C PRO A 24 -12.28 8.70 16.09
N LEU A 25 -11.70 8.95 14.91
CA LEU A 25 -12.01 10.10 14.05
C LEU A 25 -13.00 9.73 12.93
N THR A 26 -14.05 8.99 13.26
CA THR A 26 -15.00 8.43 12.27
C THR A 26 -15.69 9.49 11.40
N SER A 27 -15.86 10.71 11.91
CA SER A 27 -16.42 11.85 11.16
C SER A 27 -15.44 12.47 10.16
N SER A 28 -14.13 12.29 10.34
CA SER A 28 -13.11 12.76 9.39
C SER A 28 -13.00 11.87 8.16
N TRP A 29 -13.54 10.65 8.24
CA TRP A 29 -13.54 9.68 7.14
C TRP A 29 -14.72 9.95 6.20
N GLN A 30 -14.45 10.54 5.04
CA GLN A 30 -15.47 10.91 4.05
C GLN A 30 -15.62 9.86 2.93
N GLY A 31 -14.97 8.69 3.07
CA GLY A 31 -14.91 7.65 2.04
C GLY A 31 -15.76 6.42 2.34
N LEU A 32 -16.13 5.67 1.29
CA LEU A 32 -16.66 4.32 1.48
C LEU A 32 -15.58 3.44 2.11
N LEU A 33 -15.98 2.65 3.11
CA LEU A 33 -15.13 1.60 3.64
C LEU A 33 -14.99 0.47 2.62
N PRO A 34 -13.83 -0.21 2.56
CA PRO A 34 -13.70 -1.41 1.76
C PRO A 34 -14.70 -2.47 2.25
N PRO A 35 -15.25 -3.30 1.35
CA PRO A 35 -16.09 -4.41 1.77
C PRO A 35 -15.31 -5.41 2.63
N VAL A 36 -16.00 -6.13 3.51
CA VAL A 36 -15.36 -7.10 4.42
C VAL A 36 -14.95 -8.39 3.70
N ASP A 37 -15.77 -8.83 2.73
CA ASP A 37 -15.67 -10.13 2.06
C ASP A 37 -15.87 -10.02 0.53
N GLY A 38 -16.06 -11.14 -0.17
CA GLY A 38 -16.45 -11.17 -1.58
C GLY A 38 -15.35 -10.73 -2.56
N PHE A 39 -14.09 -10.75 -2.14
CA PHE A 39 -12.94 -10.55 -3.02
C PHE A 39 -12.61 -11.85 -3.76
N THR A 40 -12.34 -11.73 -5.05
CA THR A 40 -11.88 -12.84 -5.90
C THR A 40 -10.38 -12.71 -6.08
N ALA A 41 -9.65 -13.80 -5.83
CA ALA A 41 -8.20 -13.84 -6.03
C ALA A 41 -7.85 -13.69 -7.52
N VAL A 42 -6.85 -12.85 -7.79
CA VAL A 42 -6.30 -12.62 -9.13
C VAL A 42 -4.99 -13.39 -9.27
N GLU A 43 -4.02 -13.13 -8.39
CA GLU A 43 -2.69 -13.72 -8.43
C GLU A 43 -2.03 -13.64 -7.04
N ASP A 44 -1.16 -14.60 -6.73
CA ASP A 44 -0.24 -14.51 -5.59
C ASP A 44 1.15 -14.12 -6.14
N ILE A 45 1.59 -12.90 -5.81
CA ILE A 45 2.90 -12.38 -6.26
C ILE A 45 3.97 -12.59 -5.18
N PRO A 46 5.25 -12.78 -5.54
CA PRO A 46 6.31 -12.88 -4.54
C PRO A 46 6.46 -11.55 -3.77
N ALA A 47 6.52 -11.63 -2.44
CA ALA A 47 6.72 -10.47 -1.57
C ALA A 47 7.99 -9.67 -1.92
N GLN A 48 9.03 -10.34 -2.43
CA GLN A 48 10.26 -9.69 -2.87
C GLN A 48 10.01 -8.65 -3.96
N VAL A 49 9.03 -8.85 -4.84
CA VAL A 49 8.68 -7.88 -5.90
C VAL A 49 8.28 -6.54 -5.29
N LEU A 50 7.52 -6.54 -4.19
CA LEU A 50 7.13 -5.31 -3.50
C LEU A 50 8.32 -4.61 -2.84
N LEU A 51 9.24 -5.38 -2.26
CA LEU A 51 10.46 -4.82 -1.65
C LEU A 51 11.35 -4.17 -2.72
N ASP A 52 11.56 -4.84 -3.84
CA ASP A 52 12.39 -4.36 -4.95
C ASP A 52 11.77 -3.10 -5.60
N LEU A 53 10.45 -3.07 -5.77
CA LEU A 53 9.72 -1.90 -6.26
C LEU A 53 9.79 -0.73 -5.27
N ALA A 54 9.68 -0.99 -3.97
CA ALA A 54 9.82 0.06 -2.96
C ALA A 54 11.24 0.64 -2.92
N GLU A 55 12.28 -0.19 -3.09
CA GLU A 55 13.66 0.28 -3.22
C GLU A 55 13.84 1.15 -4.48
N SER A 56 13.41 0.64 -5.64
CA SER A 56 13.47 1.35 -6.91
C SER A 56 12.70 2.69 -6.86
N GLY A 57 11.53 2.70 -6.20
CA GLY A 57 10.75 3.91 -5.98
C GLY A 57 11.44 4.92 -5.08
N ARG A 58 12.21 4.48 -4.07
CA ARG A 58 13.02 5.37 -3.22
C ARG A 58 14.17 5.99 -4.00
N ASP A 59 14.79 5.23 -4.91
CA ASP A 59 15.84 5.77 -5.78
C ASP A 59 15.28 6.80 -6.75
N ALA A 60 14.18 6.48 -7.44
CA ALA A 60 13.48 7.42 -8.30
C ALA A 60 13.02 8.68 -7.55
N ALA A 61 12.56 8.51 -6.31
CA ALA A 61 12.22 9.60 -5.40
C ALA A 61 13.42 10.52 -5.12
N ARG A 62 14.61 9.97 -4.85
CA ARG A 62 15.83 10.76 -4.61
C ARG A 62 16.28 11.53 -5.85
N GLU A 63 16.17 10.92 -7.02
CA GLU A 63 16.52 11.56 -8.30
C GLU A 63 15.54 12.67 -8.69
N SER A 64 14.27 12.50 -8.34
CA SER A 64 13.18 13.43 -8.70
C SER A 64 12.85 14.44 -7.59
N ALA A 65 13.52 14.36 -6.43
CA ALA A 65 13.25 15.23 -5.30
C ALA A 65 13.70 16.68 -5.60
N GLY A 66 12.71 17.56 -5.79
CA GLY A 66 12.93 19.00 -5.89
C GLY A 66 12.66 19.72 -4.57
N PRO A 67 12.81 21.07 -4.55
CA PRO A 67 12.49 21.89 -3.38
C PRO A 67 11.05 21.75 -2.88
N ALA A 68 10.13 21.34 -3.76
CA ALA A 68 8.70 21.14 -3.46
C ALA A 68 8.36 19.74 -2.90
N GLY A 69 9.35 18.86 -2.71
CA GLY A 69 9.15 17.48 -2.27
C GLY A 69 8.98 16.49 -3.42
N LEU A 70 8.47 15.29 -3.09
CA LEU A 70 8.27 14.23 -4.07
C LEU A 70 7.10 14.53 -5.00
N PRO A 71 7.26 14.33 -6.33
CA PRO A 71 6.18 14.54 -7.26
C PRO A 71 5.06 13.51 -7.01
N PRO A 72 3.79 13.92 -6.89
CA PRO A 72 2.66 13.01 -6.68
C PRO A 72 2.55 11.93 -7.77
N SER A 73 2.99 12.26 -8.99
CA SER A 73 3.02 11.34 -10.12
C SER A 73 3.85 10.07 -9.86
N LEU A 74 4.88 10.13 -9.01
CA LEU A 74 5.62 8.93 -8.62
C LEU A 74 4.72 7.96 -7.86
N LEU A 75 3.88 8.48 -6.95
CA LEU A 75 2.99 7.67 -6.12
C LEU A 75 1.81 7.12 -6.94
N ASP A 76 1.35 7.88 -7.93
CA ASP A 76 0.22 7.52 -8.79
C ASP A 76 0.63 6.65 -9.99
N GLN A 77 1.93 6.43 -10.17
CA GLN A 77 2.45 5.55 -11.21
C GLN A 77 2.06 4.09 -10.94
N GLU A 78 1.54 3.41 -11.96
CA GLU A 78 1.39 1.95 -11.94
C GLU A 78 2.78 1.29 -11.95
N ALA A 79 3.09 0.57 -10.87
CA ALA A 79 4.39 -0.06 -10.63
C ALA A 79 4.43 -1.52 -11.11
N LEU A 80 3.28 -2.18 -11.08
CA LEU A 80 3.12 -3.58 -11.42
C LEU A 80 1.72 -3.79 -12.02
N THR A 81 1.64 -4.60 -13.07
CA THR A 81 0.38 -5.11 -13.60
C THR A 81 0.25 -6.59 -13.23
N VAL A 82 -0.78 -6.94 -12.49
CA VAL A 82 -1.05 -8.29 -11.98
C VAL A 82 -2.10 -8.97 -12.87
N GLY A 83 -1.92 -10.26 -13.16
CA GLY A 83 -2.80 -10.99 -14.08
C GLY A 83 -2.74 -10.42 -15.51
N ALA A 84 -1.56 -10.03 -15.98
CA ALA A 84 -1.36 -9.39 -17.29
C ALA A 84 -1.90 -10.23 -18.47
N ASP A 85 -1.88 -11.56 -18.35
CA ASP A 85 -2.38 -12.49 -19.37
C ASP A 85 -3.88 -12.82 -19.21
N THR A 86 -4.59 -12.11 -18.33
CA THR A 86 -6.04 -12.29 -18.09
C THR A 86 -6.86 -11.24 -18.79
N ASP A 87 -8.17 -11.46 -18.91
CA ASP A 87 -9.11 -10.50 -19.52
C ASP A 87 -9.29 -9.21 -18.68
N ALA A 88 -8.79 -9.18 -17.44
CA ALA A 88 -8.97 -8.07 -16.50
C ALA A 88 -7.71 -7.86 -15.64
N PRO A 89 -6.60 -7.37 -16.23
CA PRO A 89 -5.38 -7.09 -15.49
C PRO A 89 -5.58 -5.99 -14.43
N VAL A 90 -4.84 -6.10 -13.34
CA VAL A 90 -4.95 -5.18 -12.20
C VAL A 90 -3.66 -4.42 -12.01
N GLY A 91 -3.70 -3.12 -12.25
CA GLY A 91 -2.59 -2.22 -11.94
C GLY A 91 -2.43 -2.04 -10.43
N VAL A 92 -1.20 -2.06 -9.93
CA VAL A 92 -0.82 -1.74 -8.55
C VAL A 92 0.10 -0.53 -8.59
N ASP A 93 -0.32 0.58 -7.98
CA ASP A 93 0.46 1.81 -7.96
C ASP A 93 1.55 1.83 -6.88
N MET A 94 2.51 2.72 -7.04
CA MET A 94 3.60 2.92 -6.07
C MET A 94 3.08 3.30 -4.68
N ARG A 95 1.95 4.01 -4.59
CA ARG A 95 1.33 4.33 -3.29
C ARG A 95 0.91 3.06 -2.55
N THR A 96 0.33 2.10 -3.25
CA THR A 96 -0.08 0.79 -2.71
C THR A 96 1.14 -0.03 -2.30
N VAL A 97 2.17 -0.06 -3.14
CA VAL A 97 3.47 -0.71 -2.83
C VAL A 97 4.09 -0.12 -1.57
N PHE A 98 4.25 1.20 -1.51
CA PHE A 98 4.83 1.87 -0.34
C PHE A 98 3.98 1.65 0.91
N SER A 99 2.66 1.67 0.80
CA SER A 99 1.78 1.40 1.95
C SER A 99 2.04 0.00 2.51
N ALA A 100 2.14 -1.03 1.67
CA ALA A 100 2.39 -2.39 2.13
C ALA A 100 3.78 -2.55 2.78
N VAL A 101 4.82 -1.98 2.17
CA VAL A 101 6.22 -2.13 2.64
C VAL A 101 6.52 -1.24 3.83
N MET A 102 6.17 0.05 3.78
CA MET A 102 6.50 1.02 4.84
C MET A 102 5.68 0.81 6.11
N CYS A 103 4.48 0.24 6.01
CA CYS A 103 3.72 -0.18 7.19
C CYS A 103 4.20 -1.53 7.76
N GLY A 104 5.22 -2.16 7.18
CA GLY A 104 5.79 -3.41 7.66
C GLY A 104 4.89 -4.63 7.48
N PHE A 105 3.96 -4.61 6.50
CA PHE A 105 3.06 -5.74 6.26
C PHE A 105 3.77 -6.92 5.59
N VAL A 106 4.85 -6.63 4.87
CA VAL A 106 5.72 -7.61 4.23
C VAL A 106 6.86 -7.98 5.18
N PRO A 107 7.07 -9.28 5.49
CA PRO A 107 8.21 -9.71 6.31
C PRO A 107 9.50 -9.49 5.52
N GLU A 108 10.49 -8.88 6.15
CA GLU A 108 11.76 -8.55 5.51
C GLU A 108 12.92 -8.69 6.50
N ARG A 109 14.07 -9.15 6.00
CA ARG A 109 15.36 -9.13 6.70
C ARG A 109 16.49 -8.83 5.72
N ALA A 110 17.19 -7.72 5.96
CA ALA A 110 18.30 -7.24 5.14
C ALA A 110 17.94 -7.09 3.63
N GLY A 111 16.80 -6.48 3.34
CA GLY A 111 16.24 -6.26 2.00
C GLY A 111 15.56 -7.48 1.38
N ARG A 112 15.46 -8.60 2.10
CA ARG A 112 14.95 -9.87 1.56
C ARG A 112 13.72 -10.38 2.30
N ALA A 113 12.71 -10.75 1.53
CA ALA A 113 11.58 -11.52 2.02
C ALA A 113 11.98 -12.99 2.24
N PRO A 114 11.30 -13.73 3.14
CA PRO A 114 11.43 -15.18 3.21
C PRO A 114 11.13 -15.85 1.87
N ASP A 115 11.81 -16.95 1.59
CA ASP A 115 11.63 -17.70 0.33
C ASP A 115 10.18 -18.14 0.16
N GLY A 116 9.59 -17.78 -0.99
CA GLY A 116 8.23 -18.13 -1.33
C GLY A 116 7.16 -17.38 -0.54
N GLU A 117 7.50 -16.30 0.19
CA GLU A 117 6.51 -15.46 0.87
C GLU A 117 5.56 -14.83 -0.16
N PRO A 118 4.24 -15.13 -0.11
CA PRO A 118 3.29 -14.62 -1.08
C PRO A 118 2.65 -13.32 -0.59
N VAL A 119 2.26 -12.47 -1.55
CA VAL A 119 1.32 -11.38 -1.37
C VAL A 119 0.15 -11.65 -2.30
N ARG A 120 -1.04 -11.84 -1.74
CA ARG A 120 -2.23 -12.14 -2.53
C ARG A 120 -2.86 -10.86 -3.03
N VAL A 121 -3.14 -10.82 -4.34
CA VAL A 121 -3.89 -9.75 -4.98
C VAL A 121 -5.29 -10.24 -5.28
N SER A 122 -6.30 -9.50 -4.84
CA SER A 122 -7.71 -9.83 -5.05
C SER A 122 -8.52 -8.59 -5.40
N THR A 123 -9.66 -8.77 -6.06
CA THR A 123 -10.55 -7.66 -6.45
C THR A 123 -12.01 -7.89 -6.06
N ARG A 124 -12.74 -6.78 -5.84
CA ARG A 124 -14.20 -6.74 -5.68
C ARG A 124 -14.74 -5.44 -6.27
N GLY A 125 -15.29 -5.51 -7.48
CA GLY A 125 -15.71 -4.32 -8.22
C GLY A 125 -14.51 -3.37 -8.40
N PRO A 126 -14.59 -2.10 -7.96
CA PRO A 126 -13.48 -1.17 -8.08
C PRO A 126 -12.40 -1.36 -7.00
N TRP A 127 -12.59 -2.25 -6.01
CA TRP A 127 -11.62 -2.45 -4.95
C TRP A 127 -10.53 -3.43 -5.36
N VAL A 128 -9.30 -3.04 -5.08
CA VAL A 128 -8.11 -3.91 -5.09
C VAL A 128 -7.67 -4.13 -3.65
N ARG A 129 -7.36 -5.37 -3.31
CA ARG A 129 -6.90 -5.81 -1.99
C ARG A 129 -5.57 -6.54 -2.14
N LEU A 130 -4.56 -6.10 -1.39
CA LEU A 130 -3.28 -6.78 -1.26
C LEU A 130 -3.18 -7.34 0.16
N ASP A 131 -3.17 -8.66 0.30
CA ASP A 131 -2.95 -9.33 1.58
C ASP A 131 -1.50 -9.79 1.68
N ALA A 132 -0.75 -9.14 2.57
CA ALA A 132 0.59 -9.54 2.98
C ALA A 132 0.54 -10.21 4.36
N ARG A 133 1.67 -10.73 4.84
CA ARG A 133 1.75 -11.52 6.08
C ARG A 133 1.13 -10.83 7.30
N PHE A 134 1.46 -9.56 7.49
CA PHE A 134 1.13 -8.82 8.72
C PHE A 134 0.08 -7.74 8.50
N GLY A 135 -0.50 -7.63 7.30
CA GLY A 135 -1.53 -6.64 7.05
C GLY A 135 -2.05 -6.65 5.62
N THR A 136 -3.08 -5.84 5.42
CA THR A 136 -3.81 -5.74 4.16
C THR A 136 -3.86 -4.28 3.72
N VAL A 137 -3.59 -4.04 2.44
CA VAL A 137 -3.82 -2.73 1.81
C VAL A 137 -5.06 -2.81 0.93
N PHE A 138 -5.96 -1.84 1.10
CA PHE A 138 -7.12 -1.67 0.24
C PHE A 138 -6.92 -0.40 -0.60
N ARG A 139 -7.11 -0.52 -1.91
CA ARG A 139 -7.15 0.60 -2.83
C ARG A 139 -8.47 0.60 -3.58
N ARG A 140 -9.06 1.78 -3.74
CA ARG A 140 -10.07 2.05 -4.76
C ARG A 140 -9.46 3.07 -5.74
N PRO A 141 -9.28 2.73 -7.04
CA PRO A 141 -8.71 3.63 -8.04
C PRO A 141 -9.56 4.87 -8.26
N ASP A 142 -10.88 4.77 -8.10
CA ASP A 142 -11.78 5.90 -8.31
C ASP A 142 -11.75 6.84 -7.09
N ALA A 143 -11.38 8.10 -7.32
CA ALA A 143 -11.70 9.17 -6.38
C ALA A 143 -13.23 9.32 -6.32
N LEU A 144 -13.79 9.38 -5.10
CA LEU A 144 -15.13 9.93 -4.94
C LEU A 144 -15.05 11.41 -5.34
N THR A 145 -15.37 11.74 -6.58
CA THR A 145 -15.70 13.11 -6.94
C THR A 145 -16.95 13.46 -6.16
N LEU A 146 -16.77 14.13 -5.01
CA LEU A 146 -17.86 14.78 -4.32
C LEU A 146 -18.25 15.95 -5.21
N ASP A 147 -19.23 15.77 -6.09
CA ASP A 147 -19.89 16.90 -6.71
C ASP A 147 -20.65 17.63 -5.59
N PRO A 148 -20.28 18.88 -5.24
CA PRO A 148 -21.03 19.63 -4.26
C PRO A 148 -22.46 19.78 -4.79
N VAL A 149 -23.43 19.43 -3.94
CA VAL A 149 -24.85 19.69 -4.23
C VAL A 149 -24.99 21.20 -4.47
N ARG A 150 -25.35 21.58 -5.71
CA ARG A 150 -25.65 22.97 -6.07
C ARG A 150 -26.93 23.45 -5.40
#